data_AF-C1GIC9-F1
#
_entry.id   AF-C1GIC9-F1
#
_cell.length_a   1.000
_cell.length_b   1.000
_cell.length_c   1.000
_cell.angle_alpha   90.00
_cell.angle_beta   90.00
_cell.angle_gamma   90.00
#
_symmetry.space_group_name_H-M   'P 1'
#
loop_
_entity.id
_entity.type
_entity.pdbx_description
1 polymer ?
#
loop_
_entity_poly.entity_id
_entity_poly.type
_entity_poly.pdbx_seq_one_letter_code
_entity_poly.pdbx_strand_id
1 'polypeptide(L)'
;MPLTSIRKKAITCYYWNERTCKYSDNVCTYAHRHTGQIAKKPQFARSTASKSSQRDTQDLISIMGDDGIDNTVTTRAESSECRTLAEAVIKALQTKSDYHGIKTMLSSNTSECVQEALNQGIDGYSVIFEAVKRNDADIIQLLVDNGANPNATEYNSGIPLIAFAILQNAETVVVQTLLSLGANPHSIPQDFWDSTATKLSMKGEDLRAGNRNASPQTLWCSSFHLVSLLQRLDFGLSYHLQVASGPDVPAKEERQIFAALGMKSLLQAPYFLIGQSFAVKRVTEYVKSHLVLPSRGALMLAFVGTPCHGQAELAANRGVSSDDLSMNHLNEVKVVYFDDLDKTGGSNLTTLLDGRAQGTKQDTGNPSVLTNAKTICILSVTDCEKTILDFYKNYLRSNFKNNWRSARWGLLDKALRKDLIRTYGASLTSDIDAIIQFLPYSKLETAALAHRHVNDLRSRLASIHKTLGGALTSKTSSIFTRAVRLKLEGDEEAIYTHLAEKSYDMNLGARSTQQGIVNKIQLPIIELWTKKCAHDREGAEEGKRKGCQMRWVWWMGLVTFLSPLLRPLLLARL
;
A
#
# COMPACT_ATOMS: atom_id res chain seq x y z
N MET A 1 34.01 38.20 16.25
CA MET A 1 33.37 39.01 15.18
C MET A 1 33.42 38.24 13.88
N PRO A 2 32.30 38.20 13.13
CA PRO A 2 32.39 38.44 11.69
C PRO A 2 31.43 39.56 11.27
N LEU A 3 31.97 40.52 10.53
CA LEU A 3 31.25 41.63 9.90
C LEU A 3 30.36 41.07 8.78
N THR A 4 29.06 40.96 9.02
CA THR A 4 28.09 40.69 7.96
C THR A 4 27.90 41.96 7.12
N SER A 5 28.29 41.85 5.85
CA SER A 5 28.07 42.86 4.81
C SER A 5 26.59 43.24 4.75
N ILE A 6 26.25 44.43 5.26
CA ILE A 6 24.91 45.01 5.14
C ILE A 6 24.71 45.38 3.66
N ARG A 7 24.00 44.52 2.91
CA ARG A 7 23.52 44.88 1.57
C ARG A 7 22.65 46.14 1.72
N LYS A 8 23.09 47.26 1.15
CA LYS A 8 22.31 48.51 1.15
C LYS A 8 21.05 48.29 0.31
N LYS A 9 19.91 48.15 0.97
CA LYS A 9 18.61 48.10 0.32
C LYS A 9 18.24 49.49 -0.20
N ALA A 10 17.93 49.56 -1.49
CA ALA A 10 17.77 50.83 -2.23
C ALA A 10 16.34 51.39 -2.24
N ILE A 11 15.33 50.58 -1.91
CA ILE A 11 13.90 50.93 -2.00
C ILE A 11 13.23 50.63 -0.66
N THR A 12 12.36 51.51 -0.18
CA THR A 12 11.60 51.38 1.07
C THR A 12 10.50 50.33 0.96
N CYS A 13 10.38 49.45 1.95
CA CYS A 13 9.34 48.41 1.98
C CYS A 13 7.94 49.05 2.04
N TYR A 14 7.03 48.64 1.15
CA TYR A 14 5.64 49.09 1.11
C TYR A 14 4.94 48.92 2.47
N TYR A 15 4.97 47.70 3.02
CA TYR A 15 4.32 47.40 4.30
C TYR A 15 5.04 48.05 5.48
N TRP A 16 6.34 48.32 5.39
CA TRP A 16 7.03 49.05 6.46
C TRP A 16 6.62 50.52 6.46
N ASN A 17 6.46 51.12 5.28
CA ASN A 17 5.95 52.50 5.14
C ASN A 17 4.54 52.64 5.76
N GLU A 18 3.71 51.59 5.65
CA GLU A 18 2.40 51.50 6.33
C GLU A 18 2.49 51.03 7.81
N ARG A 19 3.69 50.80 8.35
CA ARG A 19 3.95 50.23 9.69
C ARG A 19 3.33 48.84 9.93
N THR A 20 3.12 48.05 8.88
CA THR A 20 2.50 46.72 8.90
C THR A 20 3.42 45.57 8.46
N CYS A 21 4.71 45.83 8.21
CA CYS A 21 5.65 44.80 7.77
C CYS A 21 5.86 43.71 8.84
N LYS A 22 5.64 42.44 8.46
CA LYS A 22 5.81 41.27 9.33
C LYS A 22 7.25 40.76 9.43
N TYR A 23 8.15 41.25 8.57
CA TYR A 23 9.55 40.81 8.54
C TYR A 23 10.43 41.80 9.31
N SER A 24 11.50 41.33 9.97
CA SER A 24 12.51 42.23 10.56
C SER A 24 13.37 42.87 9.47
N ASP A 25 14.05 43.98 9.75
CA ASP A 25 14.88 44.67 8.74
C ASP A 25 16.01 43.77 8.21
N ASN A 26 16.48 42.76 8.94
CA ASN A 26 17.50 41.86 8.40
C ASN A 26 16.93 40.82 7.40
N VAL A 27 15.61 40.61 7.39
CA VAL A 27 14.93 39.56 6.61
C VAL A 27 14.12 40.15 5.44
N CYS A 28 13.59 41.36 5.58
CA CYS A 28 12.81 41.99 4.52
C CYS A 28 13.67 42.26 3.27
N THR A 29 13.16 41.95 2.07
CA THR A 29 13.87 42.24 0.80
C THR A 29 14.06 43.75 0.57
N TYR A 30 13.23 44.59 1.17
CA TYR A 30 13.21 46.05 1.02
C TYR A 30 13.65 46.77 2.32
N ALA A 31 14.05 48.04 2.21
CA ALA A 31 14.58 48.85 3.31
C ALA A 31 13.50 49.21 4.33
N HIS A 32 13.78 49.01 5.63
CA HIS A 32 12.98 49.55 6.73
C HIS A 32 13.47 50.93 7.15
N ARG A 33 13.70 51.80 6.16
CA ARG A 33 14.04 53.22 6.31
C ARG A 33 13.56 53.96 5.06
N HIS A 34 13.36 55.26 5.16
CA HIS A 34 12.93 56.07 4.03
C HIS A 34 14.10 56.26 3.04
N THR A 35 13.94 55.82 1.80
CA THR A 35 14.97 55.87 0.74
C THR A 35 14.59 56.81 -0.41
N GLY A 36 13.41 57.44 -0.34
CA GLY A 36 12.87 58.31 -1.38
C GLY A 36 12.04 57.58 -2.44
N GLN A 37 12.10 56.25 -2.49
CA GLN A 37 11.27 55.42 -3.37
C GLN A 37 10.66 54.26 -2.57
N ILE A 38 9.35 54.00 -2.78
CA ILE A 38 8.60 52.95 -2.07
C ILE A 38 8.31 51.80 -3.03
N ALA A 39 8.52 50.56 -2.57
CA ALA A 39 8.23 49.35 -3.34
C ALA A 39 6.74 49.27 -3.70
N LYS A 40 6.40 48.72 -4.87
CA LYS A 40 5.00 48.52 -5.26
C LYS A 40 4.34 47.49 -4.35
N LYS A 41 3.06 47.71 -4.00
CA LYS A 41 2.25 46.74 -3.26
C LYS A 41 2.20 45.41 -4.03
N PRO A 42 2.57 44.27 -3.44
CA PRO A 42 2.39 42.98 -4.09
C PRO A 42 0.89 42.75 -4.34
N GLN A 43 0.51 42.57 -5.60
CA GLN A 43 -0.87 42.28 -5.97
C GLN A 43 -1.17 40.82 -5.63
N PHE A 44 -1.90 40.59 -4.54
CA PHE A 44 -2.57 39.32 -4.29
C PHE A 44 -3.93 39.34 -4.99
N ALA A 45 -4.15 38.39 -5.91
CA ALA A 45 -5.44 38.19 -6.56
C ALA A 45 -6.50 37.82 -5.51
N ARG A 46 -7.63 38.56 -5.49
CA ARG A 46 -8.82 38.20 -4.73
C ARG A 46 -10.10 38.56 -5.50
N SER A 47 -10.92 37.53 -5.72
CA SER A 47 -12.38 37.44 -5.65
C SER A 47 -13.19 38.75 -5.49
N THR A 48 -14.00 39.01 -6.53
CA THR A 48 -15.43 39.41 -6.57
C THR A 48 -16.00 40.56 -5.71
N ALA A 49 -16.50 41.58 -6.45
CA ALA A 49 -17.88 42.11 -6.47
C ALA A 49 -18.28 43.37 -5.67
N SER A 50 -18.68 44.37 -6.48
CA SER A 50 -19.88 45.24 -6.37
C SER A 50 -19.76 46.68 -5.82
N LYS A 51 -19.94 47.65 -6.75
CA LYS A 51 -20.94 48.75 -6.81
C LYS A 51 -20.38 50.14 -7.18
N SER A 52 -20.99 50.70 -8.24
CA SER A 52 -21.30 52.12 -8.55
C SER A 52 -20.16 53.16 -8.53
N SER A 53 -19.91 53.98 -9.56
CA SER A 53 -20.87 54.85 -10.26
C SER A 53 -20.24 55.50 -11.53
N GLN A 54 -21.03 55.50 -12.61
CA GLN A 54 -21.29 56.59 -13.59
C GLN A 54 -20.32 57.80 -13.70
N ARG A 55 -19.63 57.97 -14.86
CA ARG A 55 -20.00 58.86 -15.99
C ARG A 55 -18.83 59.10 -16.96
N ASP A 56 -19.15 58.91 -18.24
CA ASP A 56 -18.85 59.71 -19.44
C ASP A 56 -17.43 60.24 -19.70
N THR A 57 -16.83 59.73 -20.78
CA THR A 57 -16.45 60.56 -21.93
C THR A 57 -16.21 59.66 -23.16
N GLN A 58 -17.04 59.88 -24.17
CA GLN A 58 -16.84 59.44 -25.54
C GLN A 58 -15.68 60.24 -26.14
N ASP A 59 -14.77 59.59 -26.87
CA ASP A 59 -14.10 60.21 -28.01
C ASP A 59 -13.73 59.15 -29.07
N LEU A 60 -13.77 59.61 -30.31
CA LEU A 60 -14.04 58.88 -31.54
C LEU A 60 -12.77 58.48 -32.33
N ILE A 61 -12.87 57.33 -33.00
CA ILE A 61 -12.45 57.07 -34.41
C ILE A 61 -10.95 56.77 -34.72
N SER A 62 -10.74 55.47 -35.04
CA SER A 62 -10.12 54.92 -36.27
C SER A 62 -8.63 54.54 -36.41
N ILE A 63 -8.50 53.33 -37.00
CA ILE A 63 -7.75 52.94 -38.22
C ILE A 63 -6.51 52.03 -38.04
N MET A 64 -6.61 50.88 -38.75
CA MET A 64 -5.68 49.74 -38.97
C MET A 64 -5.59 48.76 -37.79
N GLY A 65 -6.12 47.53 -37.86
CA GLY A 65 -6.06 46.57 -38.96
C GLY A 65 -4.76 45.80 -38.84
N ASP A 66 -4.71 44.79 -37.96
CA ASP A 66 -3.69 43.75 -38.04
C ASP A 66 -4.17 42.45 -37.38
N ASP A 67 -3.89 41.35 -38.05
CA ASP A 67 -4.43 40.01 -37.83
C ASP A 67 -3.98 39.41 -36.49
N GLY A 68 -4.93 39.26 -35.56
CA GLY A 68 -4.72 38.59 -34.28
C GLY A 68 -5.63 37.37 -34.16
N ILE A 69 -5.06 36.19 -34.42
CA ILE A 69 -5.65 34.87 -34.17
C ILE A 69 -6.26 34.84 -32.76
N ASP A 70 -7.56 34.55 -32.69
CA ASP A 70 -8.33 34.36 -31.47
C ASP A 70 -7.91 33.06 -30.76
N ASN A 71 -6.90 33.16 -29.88
CA ASN A 71 -6.50 32.10 -28.95
C ASN A 71 -7.29 32.16 -27.61
N THR A 72 -8.34 32.99 -27.51
CA THR A 72 -9.11 33.18 -26.28
C THR A 72 -10.44 32.43 -26.23
N VAL A 73 -10.96 31.99 -27.39
CA VAL A 73 -12.20 31.20 -27.46
C VAL A 73 -11.95 29.69 -27.34
N THR A 74 -10.84 29.18 -27.87
CA THR A 74 -10.45 27.75 -27.75
C THR A 74 -10.20 27.33 -26.30
N THR A 75 -9.46 28.13 -25.54
CA THR A 75 -9.14 27.84 -24.13
C THR A 75 -10.36 27.85 -23.20
N ARG A 76 -11.39 28.66 -23.51
CA ARG A 76 -12.65 28.69 -22.74
C ARG A 76 -13.54 27.48 -23.02
N ALA A 77 -13.64 27.06 -24.28
CA ALA A 77 -14.43 25.89 -24.66
C ALA A 77 -13.84 24.60 -24.07
N GLU A 78 -12.53 24.40 -24.19
CA GLU A 78 -11.81 23.25 -23.62
C GLU A 78 -11.96 23.17 -22.09
N SER A 79 -11.86 24.30 -21.39
CA SER A 79 -12.08 24.34 -19.92
C SER A 79 -13.51 23.96 -19.51
N SER A 80 -14.51 24.18 -20.38
CA SER A 80 -15.91 23.86 -20.11
C SER A 80 -16.24 22.38 -20.38
N GLU A 81 -15.61 21.78 -21.39
CA GLU A 81 -15.77 20.36 -21.71
C GLU A 81 -15.11 19.47 -20.65
N CYS A 82 -13.91 19.81 -20.20
CA CYS A 82 -13.22 19.05 -19.15
C CYS A 82 -13.92 19.17 -17.80
N ARG A 83 -14.53 20.32 -17.50
CA ARG A 83 -15.42 20.47 -16.34
C ARG A 83 -16.63 19.54 -16.44
N THR A 84 -17.27 19.48 -17.62
CA THR A 84 -18.43 18.60 -17.85
C THR A 84 -18.06 17.12 -17.71
N LEU A 85 -16.88 16.73 -18.20
CA LEU A 85 -16.34 15.37 -18.01
C LEU A 85 -16.14 15.04 -16.53
N ALA A 86 -15.51 15.93 -15.77
CA ALA A 86 -15.31 15.73 -14.34
C ALA A 86 -16.65 15.57 -13.58
N GLU A 87 -17.65 16.40 -13.87
CA GLU A 87 -19.00 16.27 -13.31
C GLU A 87 -19.64 14.92 -13.65
N ALA A 88 -19.51 14.47 -14.91
CA ALA A 88 -20.03 13.19 -15.36
C ALA A 88 -19.35 12.01 -14.64
N VAL A 89 -18.02 12.03 -14.49
CA VAL A 89 -17.27 10.98 -13.78
C VAL A 89 -17.62 10.98 -12.29
N ILE A 90 -17.72 12.14 -11.64
CA ILE A 90 -18.14 12.23 -10.23
C ILE A 90 -19.55 11.63 -10.07
N LYS A 91 -20.48 11.98 -10.95
CA LYS A 91 -21.84 11.45 -10.91
C LYS A 91 -21.86 9.94 -11.12
N ALA A 92 -21.11 9.42 -12.10
CA ALA A 92 -20.96 7.99 -12.34
C ALA A 92 -20.38 7.26 -11.11
N LEU A 93 -19.40 7.88 -10.44
CA LEU A 93 -18.85 7.34 -9.21
C LEU A 93 -19.92 7.27 -8.11
N GLN A 94 -20.67 8.35 -7.89
CA GLN A 94 -21.75 8.41 -6.90
C GLN A 94 -22.90 7.42 -7.20
N THR A 95 -23.24 7.20 -8.47
CA THR A 95 -24.27 6.23 -8.87
C THR A 95 -23.79 4.78 -8.86
N LYS A 96 -22.56 4.51 -8.39
CA LYS A 96 -21.93 3.18 -8.38
C LYS A 96 -21.84 2.53 -9.77
N SER A 97 -21.55 3.32 -10.81
CA SER A 97 -21.25 2.79 -12.14
C SER A 97 -20.08 1.81 -12.11
N ASP A 98 -20.09 0.83 -13.00
CA ASP A 98 -19.10 -0.23 -13.13
C ASP A 98 -17.77 0.28 -13.69
N TYR A 99 -16.70 -0.49 -13.46
CA TYR A 99 -15.35 -0.18 -13.93
C TYR A 99 -15.31 0.12 -15.43
N HIS A 100 -16.02 -0.69 -16.24
CA HIS A 100 -16.03 -0.55 -17.69
C HIS A 100 -16.70 0.74 -18.16
N GLY A 101 -17.81 1.15 -17.53
CA GLY A 101 -18.46 2.43 -17.80
C GLY A 101 -17.53 3.61 -17.58
N ILE A 102 -16.80 3.63 -16.45
CA ILE A 102 -15.85 4.69 -16.13
C ILE A 102 -14.66 4.67 -17.11
N LYS A 103 -14.10 3.49 -17.39
CA LYS A 103 -12.99 3.33 -18.35
C LYS A 103 -13.36 3.83 -19.75
N THR A 104 -14.58 3.53 -20.20
CA THR A 104 -15.08 3.98 -21.51
C THR A 104 -15.23 5.49 -21.57
N MET A 105 -15.77 6.11 -20.50
CA MET A 105 -15.86 7.57 -20.40
C MET A 105 -14.47 8.22 -20.50
N LEU A 106 -13.48 7.73 -19.77
CA LEU A 106 -12.12 8.27 -19.81
C LEU A 106 -11.45 8.07 -21.17
N SER A 107 -11.62 6.89 -21.79
CA SER A 107 -10.99 6.55 -23.07
C SER A 107 -11.60 7.30 -24.27
N SER A 108 -12.83 7.81 -24.14
CA SER A 108 -13.53 8.56 -25.19
C SER A 108 -13.11 10.04 -25.30
N ASN A 109 -12.28 10.52 -24.38
CA ASN A 109 -11.86 11.92 -24.28
C ASN A 109 -10.34 12.07 -24.51
N THR A 110 -9.87 13.28 -24.80
CA THR A 110 -8.44 13.55 -24.96
C THR A 110 -7.70 13.41 -23.63
N SER A 111 -6.45 12.93 -23.66
CA SER A 111 -5.65 12.70 -22.44
C SER A 111 -5.44 13.96 -21.60
N GLU A 112 -5.28 15.12 -22.26
CA GLU A 112 -5.11 16.42 -21.61
C GLU A 112 -6.38 16.84 -20.86
N CYS A 113 -7.53 16.68 -21.50
CA CYS A 113 -8.81 17.01 -20.90
C CYS A 113 -9.15 16.09 -19.71
N VAL A 114 -8.83 14.80 -19.84
CA VAL A 114 -8.97 13.83 -18.76
C VAL A 114 -8.09 14.21 -17.57
N GLN A 115 -6.81 14.52 -17.78
CA GLN A 115 -5.92 14.92 -16.69
C GLN A 115 -6.40 16.19 -15.98
N GLU A 116 -6.87 17.18 -16.74
CA GLU A 116 -7.40 18.41 -16.17
C GLU A 116 -8.68 18.15 -15.38
N ALA A 117 -9.61 17.37 -15.94
CA ALA A 117 -10.86 16.97 -15.28
C ALA A 117 -10.63 16.21 -13.97
N LEU A 118 -9.62 15.35 -13.91
CA LEU A 118 -9.33 14.54 -12.71
C LEU A 118 -8.68 15.36 -11.59
N ASN A 119 -7.93 16.41 -11.93
CA ASN A 119 -7.16 17.21 -10.97
C ASN A 119 -7.82 18.55 -10.62
N GLN A 120 -8.70 19.10 -11.46
CA GLN A 120 -9.53 20.24 -11.12
C GLN A 120 -10.69 19.79 -10.21
N GLY A 121 -10.64 20.19 -8.94
CA GLY A 121 -11.75 19.98 -8.02
C GLY A 121 -12.96 20.83 -8.41
N ILE A 122 -14.12 20.22 -8.57
CA ILE A 122 -15.39 20.92 -8.83
C ILE A 122 -16.14 21.04 -7.50
N ASP A 123 -16.40 22.26 -7.06
CA ASP A 123 -17.19 22.55 -5.85
C ASP A 123 -16.71 21.81 -4.58
N GLY A 124 -15.39 21.58 -4.49
CA GLY A 124 -14.74 20.87 -3.38
C GLY A 124 -14.69 19.35 -3.52
N TYR A 125 -15.19 18.80 -4.63
CA TYR A 125 -15.12 17.38 -4.96
C TYR A 125 -14.00 17.13 -5.97
N SER A 126 -13.06 16.26 -5.60
CA SER A 126 -12.09 15.70 -6.53
C SER A 126 -12.46 14.25 -6.83
N VAL A 127 -12.37 13.86 -8.10
CA VAL A 127 -12.81 12.54 -8.62
C VAL A 127 -12.20 11.39 -7.81
N ILE A 128 -10.90 11.50 -7.47
CA ILE A 128 -10.18 10.45 -6.75
C ILE A 128 -10.66 10.27 -5.29
N PHE A 129 -11.17 11.31 -4.64
CA PHE A 129 -11.75 11.20 -3.29
C PHE A 129 -13.05 10.41 -3.32
N GLU A 130 -13.86 10.55 -4.37
CA GLU A 130 -15.10 9.78 -4.51
C GLU A 130 -14.80 8.29 -4.78
N ALA A 131 -13.75 7.98 -5.54
CA ALA A 131 -13.27 6.62 -5.70
C ALA A 131 -12.81 5.99 -4.36
N VAL A 132 -12.14 6.76 -3.51
CA VAL A 132 -11.78 6.32 -2.14
C VAL A 132 -13.03 6.10 -1.27
N LYS A 133 -14.05 6.96 -1.35
CA LYS A 133 -15.33 6.74 -0.63
C LYS A 133 -16.06 5.46 -1.07
N ARG A 134 -15.95 5.11 -2.36
CA ARG A 134 -16.45 3.83 -2.89
C ARG A 134 -15.66 2.63 -2.40
N ASN A 135 -14.46 2.85 -1.85
CA ASN A 135 -13.55 1.81 -1.38
C ASN A 135 -13.16 0.82 -2.49
N ASP A 136 -12.92 1.35 -3.70
CA ASP A 136 -12.70 0.57 -4.92
C ASP A 136 -11.27 0.80 -5.45
N ALA A 137 -10.39 -0.17 -5.19
CA ALA A 137 -8.98 -0.09 -5.55
C ALA A 137 -8.74 -0.05 -7.06
N ASP A 138 -9.55 -0.77 -7.85
CA ASP A 138 -9.39 -0.87 -9.30
C ASP A 138 -9.76 0.45 -9.99
N ILE A 139 -10.80 1.12 -9.49
CA ILE A 139 -11.15 2.47 -9.95
C ILE A 139 -10.06 3.48 -9.57
N ILE A 140 -9.55 3.44 -8.33
CA ILE A 140 -8.43 4.33 -7.93
C ILE A 140 -7.24 4.11 -8.86
N GLN A 141 -6.94 2.86 -9.17
CA GLN A 141 -5.86 2.48 -10.06
C GLN A 141 -6.06 3.04 -11.47
N LEU A 142 -7.27 2.88 -12.03
CA LEU A 142 -7.65 3.42 -13.34
C LEU A 142 -7.52 4.95 -13.39
N LEU A 143 -7.98 5.66 -12.37
CA LEU A 143 -7.94 7.13 -12.35
C LEU A 143 -6.50 7.65 -12.29
N VAL A 144 -5.63 7.03 -11.47
CA VAL A 144 -4.21 7.42 -11.41
C VAL A 144 -3.48 7.10 -12.70
N ASP A 145 -3.82 5.99 -13.37
CA ASP A 145 -3.26 5.65 -14.69
C ASP A 145 -3.65 6.66 -15.77
N ASN A 146 -4.79 7.33 -15.60
CA ASN A 146 -5.24 8.45 -16.43
C ASN A 146 -4.76 9.82 -15.93
N GLY A 147 -3.85 9.86 -14.94
CA GLY A 147 -3.17 11.06 -14.47
C GLY A 147 -3.81 11.79 -13.28
N ALA A 148 -4.72 11.15 -12.55
CA ALA A 148 -5.16 11.67 -11.26
C ALA A 148 -4.00 11.71 -10.25
N ASN A 149 -3.91 12.78 -9.47
CA ASN A 149 -2.86 12.95 -8.46
C ASN A 149 -3.13 12.12 -7.19
N PRO A 150 -2.31 11.10 -6.84
CA PRO A 150 -2.48 10.29 -5.62
C PRO A 150 -2.14 11.07 -4.33
N ASN A 151 -1.54 12.25 -4.45
CA ASN A 151 -1.22 13.16 -3.35
C ASN A 151 -2.17 14.37 -3.29
N ALA A 152 -3.34 14.27 -3.92
CA ALA A 152 -4.35 15.32 -3.83
C ALA A 152 -4.76 15.57 -2.36
N THR A 153 -5.07 16.83 -2.06
CA THR A 153 -5.61 17.27 -0.77
C THR A 153 -7.05 17.71 -0.95
N GLU A 154 -7.92 17.39 0.00
CA GLU A 154 -9.31 17.81 -0.03
C GLU A 154 -9.37 19.35 0.03
N TYR A 155 -10.15 19.94 -0.89
CA TYR A 155 -10.18 21.39 -1.12
C TYR A 155 -10.52 22.21 0.14
N ASN A 156 -11.45 21.72 0.97
CA ASN A 156 -11.94 22.48 2.13
C ASN A 156 -11.11 22.26 3.40
N SER A 157 -10.64 21.03 3.64
CA SER A 157 -9.97 20.66 4.90
C SER A 157 -8.45 20.58 4.78
N GLY A 158 -7.91 20.53 3.56
CA GLY A 158 -6.50 20.26 3.30
C GLY A 158 -6.08 18.83 3.66
N ILE A 159 -7.02 17.92 3.94
CA ILE A 159 -6.72 16.53 4.30
C ILE A 159 -6.15 15.79 3.07
N PRO A 160 -4.94 15.20 3.16
CA PRO A 160 -4.37 14.39 2.08
C PRO A 160 -5.22 13.15 1.79
N LEU A 161 -5.24 12.70 0.53
CA LEU A 161 -6.04 11.55 0.08
C LEU A 161 -5.82 10.28 0.92
N ILE A 162 -4.56 9.98 1.28
CA ILE A 162 -4.22 8.82 2.12
C ILE A 162 -4.80 8.94 3.53
N ALA A 163 -4.79 10.14 4.11
CA ALA A 163 -5.38 10.38 5.42
C ALA A 163 -6.91 10.29 5.36
N PHE A 164 -7.51 10.81 4.29
CA PHE A 164 -8.95 10.68 4.04
C PHE A 164 -9.38 9.22 3.97
N ALA A 165 -8.64 8.36 3.25
CA ALA A 165 -8.91 6.93 3.18
C ALA A 165 -8.93 6.28 4.57
N ILE A 166 -7.93 6.59 5.41
CA ILE A 166 -7.85 6.07 6.78
C ILE A 166 -9.02 6.59 7.64
N LEU A 167 -9.33 7.89 7.57
CA LEU A 167 -10.41 8.51 8.35
C LEU A 167 -11.81 7.96 7.98
N GLN A 168 -12.01 7.58 6.72
CA GLN A 168 -13.23 6.94 6.22
C GLN A 168 -13.29 5.43 6.50
N ASN A 169 -12.28 4.87 7.18
CA ASN A 169 -12.20 3.44 7.47
C ASN A 169 -12.23 2.60 6.18
N ALA A 170 -11.49 3.05 5.16
CA ALA A 170 -11.27 2.29 3.93
C ALA A 170 -10.54 0.98 4.24
N GLU A 171 -10.69 -0.01 3.35
CA GLU A 171 -9.99 -1.28 3.44
C GLU A 171 -8.48 -1.08 3.31
N THR A 172 -7.70 -1.94 4.00
CA THR A 172 -6.23 -1.93 3.94
C THR A 172 -5.72 -1.94 2.50
N VAL A 173 -6.39 -2.67 1.62
CA VAL A 173 -6.08 -2.76 0.19
C VAL A 173 -6.14 -1.41 -0.51
N VAL A 174 -7.08 -0.53 -0.16
CA VAL A 174 -7.18 0.81 -0.75
C VAL A 174 -5.97 1.65 -0.34
N VAL A 175 -5.57 1.59 0.94
CA VAL A 175 -4.38 2.31 1.43
C VAL A 175 -3.10 1.76 0.79
N GLN A 176 -2.96 0.43 0.68
CA GLN A 176 -1.85 -0.21 -0.02
C GLN A 176 -1.79 0.22 -1.49
N THR A 177 -2.94 0.27 -2.17
CA THR A 177 -3.05 0.71 -3.57
C THR A 177 -2.59 2.15 -3.72
N LEU A 178 -3.09 3.07 -2.88
CA LEU A 178 -2.65 4.47 -2.87
C LEU A 178 -1.14 4.61 -2.65
N LEU A 179 -0.58 3.87 -1.67
CA LEU A 179 0.87 3.86 -1.41
C LEU A 179 1.65 3.34 -2.61
N SER A 180 1.18 2.25 -3.23
CA SER A 180 1.78 1.66 -4.43
C SER A 180 1.76 2.63 -5.63
N LEU A 181 0.77 3.52 -5.65
CA LEU A 181 0.61 4.57 -6.65
C LEU A 181 1.41 5.83 -6.36
N GLY A 182 2.09 5.90 -5.22
CA GLY A 182 2.94 7.03 -4.86
C GLY A 182 2.31 8.05 -3.93
N ALA A 183 1.24 7.68 -3.22
CA ALA A 183 0.79 8.47 -2.09
C ALA A 183 1.93 8.60 -1.06
N ASN A 184 2.16 9.82 -0.58
CA ASN A 184 3.25 10.14 0.33
C ASN A 184 2.88 9.69 1.76
N PRO A 185 3.57 8.69 2.34
CA PRO A 185 3.28 8.20 3.68
C PRO A 185 3.60 9.25 4.77
N HIS A 186 4.51 10.19 4.51
CA HIS A 186 4.85 11.28 5.43
C HIS A 186 3.75 12.34 5.57
N SER A 187 2.65 12.19 4.82
CA SER A 187 1.41 12.93 5.05
C SER A 187 0.72 12.50 6.35
N ILE A 188 1.02 11.29 6.84
CA ILE A 188 0.60 10.79 8.15
C ILE A 188 1.73 11.05 9.17
N PRO A 189 1.44 11.58 10.37
CA PRO A 189 2.47 11.84 11.36
C PRO A 189 3.28 10.58 11.70
N GLN A 190 4.60 10.75 11.82
CA GLN A 190 5.55 9.63 11.99
C GLN A 190 5.26 8.78 13.24
N ASP A 191 4.74 9.39 14.30
CA ASP A 191 4.40 8.71 15.57
C ASP A 191 3.40 7.55 15.40
N PHE A 192 2.65 7.49 14.28
CA PHE A 192 1.68 6.44 14.00
C PHE A 192 2.26 5.17 13.38
N TRP A 193 3.46 5.24 12.79
CA TRP A 193 4.04 4.12 12.06
C TRP A 193 5.50 3.84 12.41
N ASP A 194 6.18 4.76 13.12
CA ASP A 194 7.50 4.52 13.69
C ASP A 194 7.39 4.12 15.17
N SER A 195 7.38 2.81 15.45
CA SER A 195 7.30 2.31 16.83
C SER A 195 8.52 2.65 17.70
N THR A 196 9.62 3.14 17.11
CA THR A 196 10.74 3.68 17.89
C THR A 196 10.47 5.08 18.44
N ALA A 197 9.60 5.85 17.78
CA ALA A 197 9.14 7.16 18.25
C ALA A 197 8.15 7.03 19.42
N THR A 198 7.30 6.00 19.42
CA THR A 198 6.27 5.76 20.43
C THR A 198 6.83 5.44 21.82
N LYS A 199 8.08 4.95 21.93
CA LYS A 199 8.75 4.73 23.23
C LYS A 199 9.09 6.01 24.00
N LEU A 200 9.00 7.19 23.38
CA LEU A 200 9.44 8.45 23.99
C LEU A 200 8.32 9.43 24.36
N SER A 201 7.04 9.22 23.99
CA SER A 201 6.08 10.35 24.06
C SER A 201 4.61 10.07 24.42
N MET A 202 4.26 8.97 25.08
CA MET A 202 2.85 8.75 25.51
C MET A 202 2.72 8.35 26.98
N LYS A 203 3.19 9.23 27.89
CA LYS A 203 2.50 9.42 29.18
C LYS A 203 1.38 10.43 28.95
N GLY A 204 0.16 10.10 29.37
CA GLY A 204 -1.11 10.73 28.96
C GLY A 204 -1.33 12.21 29.29
N GLU A 205 -0.29 12.98 29.64
CA GLU A 205 -0.40 14.41 29.95
C GLU A 205 -0.10 15.33 28.75
N ASP A 206 0.49 14.82 27.66
CA ASP A 206 1.00 15.66 26.56
C ASP A 206 0.05 15.86 25.36
N LEU A 207 -1.14 15.22 25.30
CA LEU A 207 -2.10 15.40 24.20
C LEU A 207 -2.67 16.83 24.07
N ARG A 208 -2.44 17.70 25.06
CA ARG A 208 -2.81 19.13 25.03
C ARG A 208 -1.70 20.04 24.51
N ALA A 209 -0.46 19.55 24.43
CA ALA A 209 0.62 20.27 23.77
C ALA A 209 0.59 19.84 22.30
N GLY A 210 0.25 20.77 21.40
CA GLY A 210 0.16 20.50 19.97
C GLY A 210 1.39 19.77 19.40
N ASN A 211 1.18 19.10 18.27
CA ASN A 211 2.16 18.30 17.52
C ASN A 211 3.57 18.92 17.57
N ARG A 212 4.43 18.45 18.48
CA ARG A 212 5.77 19.01 18.72
C ARG A 212 6.72 18.76 17.54
N ASN A 213 6.32 17.90 16.59
CA ASN A 213 7.06 17.48 15.41
C ASN A 213 6.28 17.72 14.10
N ALA A 214 5.44 18.76 14.04
CA ALA A 214 4.65 19.05 12.84
C ALA A 214 5.55 19.40 11.63
N SER A 215 5.71 18.46 10.72
CA SER A 215 6.25 18.72 9.38
C SER A 215 5.23 19.50 8.53
N PRO A 216 5.65 20.23 7.50
CA PRO A 216 4.72 20.89 6.57
C PRO A 216 3.64 19.95 6.01
N GLN A 217 3.98 18.66 5.84
CA GLN A 217 3.11 17.61 5.31
C GLN A 217 2.03 17.14 6.31
N THR A 218 2.18 17.46 7.60
CA THR A 218 1.25 17.04 8.67
C THR A 218 0.46 18.20 9.29
N LEU A 219 0.54 19.40 8.70
CA LEU A 219 -0.16 20.60 9.17
C LEU A 219 -1.70 20.47 9.18
N TRP A 220 -2.25 19.62 8.32
CA TRP A 220 -3.68 19.30 8.30
C TRP A 220 -4.15 18.58 9.58
N CYS A 221 -3.22 17.93 10.29
CA CYS A 221 -3.54 17.04 11.40
C CYS A 221 -3.76 17.84 12.70
N SER A 222 -5.02 18.13 13.00
CA SER A 222 -5.44 18.75 14.26
C SER A 222 -5.56 17.70 15.38
N SER A 223 -5.78 18.14 16.62
CA SER A 223 -6.04 17.23 17.74
C SER A 223 -7.24 16.31 17.50
N PHE A 224 -8.27 16.78 16.80
CA PHE A 224 -9.43 15.96 16.41
C PHE A 224 -9.05 14.87 15.40
N HIS A 225 -8.23 15.22 14.40
CA HIS A 225 -7.74 14.25 13.42
C HIS A 225 -6.84 13.20 14.08
N LEU A 226 -5.97 13.60 15.03
CA LEU A 226 -5.11 12.68 15.77
C LEU A 226 -5.91 11.60 16.51
N VAL A 227 -6.96 11.98 17.25
CA VAL A 227 -7.82 11.01 17.95
C VAL A 227 -8.53 10.07 16.97
N SER A 228 -8.99 10.60 15.84
CA SER A 228 -9.68 9.81 14.81
C SER A 228 -8.75 8.83 14.11
N LEU A 229 -7.49 9.22 13.86
CA LEU A 229 -6.44 8.35 13.33
C LEU A 229 -6.07 7.25 14.33
N LEU A 230 -5.88 7.58 15.61
CA LEU A 230 -5.55 6.59 16.66
C LEU A 230 -6.59 5.48 16.78
N GLN A 231 -7.86 5.76 16.44
CA GLN A 231 -8.93 4.77 16.48
C GLN A 231 -9.00 3.86 15.25
N ARG A 232 -8.42 4.28 14.12
CA ARG A 232 -8.63 3.66 12.79
C ARG A 232 -7.35 3.07 12.19
N LEU A 233 -6.19 3.56 12.62
CA LEU A 233 -4.90 3.10 12.14
C LEU A 233 -4.50 1.88 12.96
N ASP A 234 -4.70 0.70 12.37
CA ASP A 234 -4.34 -0.57 12.97
C ASP A 234 -2.85 -0.91 12.73
N PHE A 235 -2.36 -1.94 13.40
CA PHE A 235 -0.95 -2.35 13.27
C PHE A 235 -0.53 -2.64 11.81
N GLY A 236 -1.42 -3.21 10.99
CA GLY A 236 -1.13 -3.51 9.59
C GLY A 236 -0.94 -2.25 8.75
N LEU A 237 -1.81 -1.26 8.92
CA LEU A 237 -1.66 0.04 8.26
C LEU A 237 -0.38 0.76 8.69
N SER A 238 -0.03 0.73 9.99
CA SER A 238 1.26 1.24 10.49
C SER A 238 2.43 0.58 9.78
N TYR A 239 2.41 -0.76 9.66
CA TYR A 239 3.46 -1.50 8.97
C TYR A 239 3.61 -1.07 7.51
N HIS A 240 2.50 -0.96 6.76
CA HIS A 240 2.56 -0.56 5.34
C HIS A 240 3.03 0.89 5.16
N LEU A 241 2.64 1.81 6.05
CA LEU A 241 3.16 3.18 6.06
C LEU A 241 4.66 3.22 6.34
N GLN A 242 5.15 2.39 7.26
CA GLN A 242 6.57 2.29 7.57
C GLN A 242 7.36 1.75 6.39
N VAL A 243 6.88 0.70 5.71
CA VAL A 243 7.52 0.14 4.50
C VAL A 243 7.54 1.19 3.38
N ALA A 244 6.43 1.89 3.17
CA ALA A 244 6.34 2.93 2.15
C ALA A 244 7.21 4.16 2.45
N SER A 245 7.61 4.38 3.71
CA SER A 245 8.52 5.45 4.12
C SER A 245 10.00 5.09 3.95
N GLY A 246 10.29 3.87 3.49
CA GLY A 246 11.64 3.37 3.29
C GLY A 246 12.39 4.03 2.12
N PRO A 247 13.72 3.90 2.06
CA PRO A 247 14.56 4.53 1.03
C PRO A 247 14.47 3.87 -0.36
N ASP A 248 13.73 2.76 -0.51
CA ASP A 248 13.64 1.98 -1.75
C ASP A 248 12.32 2.25 -2.51
N VAL A 249 11.66 3.40 -2.27
CA VAL A 249 10.46 3.82 -3.00
C VAL A 249 10.82 4.18 -4.44
N PRO A 250 10.14 3.61 -5.46
CA PRO A 250 10.42 3.89 -6.86
C PRO A 250 10.16 5.37 -7.21
N ALA A 251 11.06 5.98 -7.96
CA ALA A 251 10.89 7.33 -8.49
C ALA A 251 9.74 7.39 -9.51
N LYS A 252 9.22 8.60 -9.79
CA LYS A 252 8.11 8.78 -10.75
C LYS A 252 8.48 8.25 -12.14
N GLU A 253 9.69 8.53 -12.58
CA GLU A 253 10.24 8.10 -13.87
C GLU A 253 10.36 6.57 -13.93
N GLU A 254 10.81 5.95 -12.83
CA GLU A 254 10.90 4.50 -12.73
C GLU A 254 9.53 3.83 -12.84
N ARG A 255 8.50 4.39 -12.18
CA ARG A 255 7.13 3.91 -12.32
C ARG A 255 6.62 4.00 -13.76
N GLN A 256 6.92 5.11 -14.45
CA GLN A 256 6.52 5.30 -15.85
C GLN A 256 7.19 4.27 -16.77
N ILE A 257 8.49 4.01 -16.58
CA ILE A 257 9.23 3.00 -17.35
C ILE A 257 8.62 1.61 -17.14
N PHE A 258 8.41 1.20 -15.89
CA PHE A 258 7.85 -0.12 -15.60
C PHE A 258 6.40 -0.26 -16.04
N ALA A 259 5.61 0.82 -16.00
CA ALA A 259 4.27 0.83 -16.58
C ALA A 259 4.31 0.61 -18.09
N ALA A 260 5.22 1.29 -18.80
CA ALA A 260 5.42 1.09 -20.24
C ALA A 260 5.93 -0.33 -20.59
N LEU A 261 6.62 -0.98 -19.66
CA LEU A 261 7.10 -2.35 -19.80
C LEU A 261 6.07 -3.40 -19.34
N GLY A 262 4.88 -3.00 -18.89
CA GLY A 262 3.84 -3.92 -18.40
C GLY A 262 4.18 -4.60 -17.07
N MET A 263 5.18 -4.10 -16.33
CA MET A 263 5.71 -4.72 -15.10
C MET A 263 5.36 -3.93 -13.83
N LYS A 264 4.24 -3.21 -13.87
CA LYS A 264 3.77 -2.39 -12.75
C LYS A 264 3.55 -3.19 -11.47
N SER A 265 3.03 -4.40 -11.56
CA SER A 265 2.80 -5.30 -10.42
C SER A 265 4.08 -5.56 -9.62
N LEU A 266 5.23 -5.68 -10.29
CA LEU A 266 6.53 -5.88 -9.62
C LEU A 266 6.97 -4.66 -8.79
N LEU A 267 6.71 -3.44 -9.25
CA LEU A 267 6.96 -2.23 -8.45
C LEU A 267 5.96 -2.09 -7.29
N GLN A 268 4.77 -2.65 -7.43
CA GLN A 268 3.73 -2.62 -6.41
C GLN A 268 3.92 -3.72 -5.34
N ALA A 269 4.67 -4.79 -5.66
CA ALA A 269 4.89 -5.93 -4.77
C ALA A 269 5.32 -5.56 -3.33
N PRO A 270 6.22 -4.59 -3.07
CA PRO A 270 6.60 -4.22 -1.70
C PRO A 270 5.45 -3.70 -0.82
N TYR A 271 4.37 -3.22 -1.43
CA TYR A 271 3.22 -2.67 -0.71
C TYR A 271 2.18 -3.74 -0.34
N PHE A 272 2.16 -4.85 -1.09
CA PHE A 272 1.22 -5.96 -0.89
C PHE A 272 1.86 -7.18 -0.22
N LEU A 273 3.17 -7.38 -0.41
CA LEU A 273 3.96 -8.44 0.22
C LEU A 273 4.48 -7.98 1.59
N ILE A 274 4.31 -8.81 2.62
CA ILE A 274 4.95 -8.57 3.91
C ILE A 274 6.42 -9.01 3.81
N GLY A 275 7.31 -8.05 3.98
CA GLY A 275 8.76 -8.25 4.01
C GLY A 275 9.36 -8.59 2.65
N GLN A 276 10.48 -9.30 2.67
CA GLN A 276 11.22 -9.72 1.47
C GLN A 276 11.60 -8.57 0.52
N SER A 277 11.70 -7.33 1.03
CA SER A 277 12.04 -6.15 0.21
C SER A 277 13.37 -6.33 -0.52
N PHE A 278 14.32 -7.08 0.07
CA PHE A 278 15.57 -7.45 -0.57
C PHE A 278 15.37 -8.32 -1.82
N ALA A 279 14.54 -9.37 -1.72
CA ALA A 279 14.24 -10.26 -2.84
C ALA A 279 13.50 -9.49 -3.96
N VAL A 280 12.49 -8.69 -3.59
CA VAL A 280 11.73 -7.86 -4.55
C VAL A 280 12.67 -6.89 -5.28
N LYS A 281 13.57 -6.23 -4.55
CA LYS A 281 14.55 -5.32 -5.14
C LYS A 281 15.48 -6.04 -6.12
N ARG A 282 16.03 -7.20 -5.73
CA ARG A 282 16.91 -8.00 -6.60
C ARG A 282 16.18 -8.43 -7.88
N VAL A 283 14.96 -8.95 -7.77
CA VAL A 283 14.14 -9.32 -8.93
C VAL A 283 13.92 -8.10 -9.83
N THR A 284 13.55 -6.96 -9.24
CA THR A 284 13.35 -5.70 -9.98
C THR A 284 14.60 -5.28 -10.75
N GLU A 285 15.78 -5.36 -10.13
CA GLU A 285 17.07 -5.03 -10.75
C GLU A 285 17.40 -5.94 -11.94
N TYR A 286 17.26 -7.26 -11.79
CA TYR A 286 17.55 -8.22 -12.86
C TYR A 286 16.53 -8.13 -14.01
N VAL A 287 15.24 -8.02 -13.69
CA VAL A 287 14.19 -7.86 -14.70
C VAL A 287 14.39 -6.55 -15.46
N LYS A 288 14.67 -5.44 -14.77
CA LYS A 288 14.97 -4.16 -15.42
C LYS A 288 16.18 -4.28 -16.35
N SER A 289 17.26 -4.89 -15.88
CA SER A 289 18.46 -5.10 -16.70
C SER A 289 18.15 -5.91 -17.96
N HIS A 290 17.40 -6.99 -17.82
CA HIS A 290 17.02 -7.86 -18.94
C HIS A 290 16.09 -7.17 -19.95
N LEU A 291 15.17 -6.33 -19.49
CA LEU A 291 14.26 -5.60 -20.39
C LEU A 291 14.95 -4.46 -21.13
N VAL A 292 15.89 -3.77 -20.48
CA VAL A 292 16.66 -2.69 -21.10
C VAL A 292 17.72 -3.25 -22.06
N LEU A 293 18.34 -4.38 -21.69
CA LEU A 293 19.39 -5.06 -22.47
C LEU A 293 19.02 -6.55 -22.64
N PRO A 294 18.10 -6.87 -23.57
CA PRO A 294 17.62 -8.24 -23.76
C PRO A 294 18.76 -9.17 -24.21
N SER A 295 18.91 -10.27 -23.47
CA SER A 295 19.76 -11.39 -23.90
C SER A 295 19.04 -12.23 -24.97
N ARG A 296 19.74 -13.22 -25.54
CA ARG A 296 19.16 -14.11 -26.57
C ARG A 296 18.12 -15.11 -26.02
N GLY A 297 17.97 -15.22 -24.70
CA GLY A 297 17.12 -16.23 -24.06
C GLY A 297 16.25 -15.66 -22.94
N ALA A 298 15.46 -16.55 -22.32
CA ALA A 298 14.65 -16.20 -21.15
C ALA A 298 15.54 -15.83 -19.95
N LEU A 299 15.06 -14.90 -19.10
CA LEU A 299 15.72 -14.58 -17.83
C LEU A 299 15.43 -15.68 -16.80
N MET A 300 16.47 -16.36 -16.34
CA MET A 300 16.37 -17.48 -15.40
C MET A 300 16.72 -17.05 -13.98
N LEU A 301 15.71 -16.99 -13.11
CA LEU A 301 15.84 -16.62 -11.70
C LEU A 301 15.66 -17.84 -10.81
N ALA A 302 16.60 -18.09 -9.89
CA ALA A 302 16.44 -19.09 -8.84
C ALA A 302 15.99 -18.42 -7.54
N PHE A 303 14.77 -18.69 -7.10
CA PHE A 303 14.21 -18.25 -5.83
C PHE A 303 14.65 -19.22 -4.75
N VAL A 304 15.64 -18.82 -3.96
CA VAL A 304 16.28 -19.68 -2.98
C VAL A 304 15.92 -19.22 -1.58
N GLY A 305 15.36 -20.12 -0.77
CA GLY A 305 14.80 -19.76 0.53
C GLY A 305 14.17 -20.95 1.23
N THR A 306 13.95 -20.79 2.53
CA THR A 306 13.10 -21.69 3.30
C THR A 306 11.65 -21.63 2.78
N PRO A 307 10.90 -22.75 2.84
CA PRO A 307 9.49 -22.77 2.45
C PRO A 307 8.66 -21.73 3.21
N CYS A 308 7.65 -21.17 2.55
CA CYS A 308 6.73 -20.18 3.15
C CYS A 308 7.39 -18.86 3.59
N HIS A 309 8.47 -18.43 2.92
CA HIS A 309 9.06 -17.09 3.06
C HIS A 309 8.73 -16.14 1.90
N GLY A 310 7.63 -16.39 1.18
CA GLY A 310 7.12 -15.46 0.16
C GLY A 310 7.62 -15.71 -1.27
N GLN A 311 8.31 -16.82 -1.55
CA GLN A 311 8.73 -17.20 -2.91
C GLN A 311 7.54 -17.28 -3.88
N ALA A 312 6.57 -18.14 -3.56
CA ALA A 312 5.36 -18.30 -4.36
C ALA A 312 4.49 -17.04 -4.37
N GLU A 313 4.45 -16.27 -3.28
CA GLU A 313 3.67 -15.03 -3.18
C GLU A 313 4.23 -13.95 -4.12
N LEU A 314 5.57 -13.80 -4.19
CA LEU A 314 6.22 -12.91 -5.13
C LEU A 314 6.10 -13.40 -6.57
N ALA A 315 6.23 -14.70 -6.82
CA ALA A 315 6.14 -15.27 -8.16
C ALA A 315 4.72 -15.21 -8.75
N ALA A 316 3.69 -15.40 -7.91
CA ALA A 316 2.29 -15.30 -8.32
C ALA A 316 1.87 -13.85 -8.64
N ASN A 317 2.66 -12.87 -8.18
CA ASN A 317 2.48 -11.42 -8.33
C ASN A 317 1.02 -10.97 -8.51
N ARG A 318 0.16 -11.39 -7.57
CA ARG A 318 -1.21 -10.91 -7.45
C ARG A 318 -1.18 -9.49 -6.88
N GLY A 319 -0.87 -8.53 -7.74
CA GLY A 319 -1.38 -7.17 -7.56
C GLY A 319 -2.90 -7.25 -7.54
N VAL A 320 -3.54 -6.48 -6.66
CA VAL A 320 -5.00 -6.40 -6.59
C VAL A 320 -5.51 -5.95 -7.96
N SER A 321 -6.15 -6.90 -8.65
CA SER A 321 -7.06 -6.76 -9.78
C SER A 321 -7.54 -8.18 -10.06
N SER A 322 -8.70 -8.53 -9.50
CA SER A 322 -9.46 -9.68 -9.99
C SER A 322 -9.91 -9.34 -11.39
N ASP A 323 -9.16 -9.79 -12.39
CA ASP A 323 -9.63 -10.25 -13.71
C ASP A 323 -8.42 -10.37 -14.64
N ASP A 324 -7.81 -11.56 -14.62
CA ASP A 324 -7.30 -12.11 -15.88
C ASP A 324 -8.52 -12.23 -16.80
N LEU A 325 -8.59 -11.42 -17.85
CA LEU A 325 -9.10 -11.75 -19.18
C LEU A 325 -9.10 -10.52 -20.11
N SER A 326 -8.10 -10.47 -20.98
CA SER A 326 -8.08 -9.80 -22.29
C SER A 326 -8.32 -8.28 -22.35
N MET A 327 -7.31 -7.54 -22.85
CA MET A 327 -7.29 -7.03 -24.23
C MET A 327 -6.23 -5.93 -24.36
N ASN A 328 -5.26 -6.20 -25.26
CA ASN A 328 -4.36 -5.28 -25.96
C ASN A 328 -3.47 -4.36 -25.11
N HIS A 329 -2.15 -4.60 -25.16
CA HIS A 329 -1.16 -3.72 -25.79
C HIS A 329 0.27 -4.30 -25.65
N LEU A 330 0.80 -4.86 -26.76
CA LEU A 330 2.21 -4.85 -27.20
C LEU A 330 3.35 -4.75 -26.15
N ASN A 331 3.55 -5.74 -25.24
CA ASN A 331 4.85 -6.12 -24.61
C ASN A 331 4.66 -7.01 -23.36
N GLU A 332 3.78 -8.01 -23.41
CA GLU A 332 3.54 -8.82 -22.21
C GLU A 332 4.75 -9.74 -21.93
N VAL A 333 5.41 -9.51 -20.81
CA VAL A 333 6.50 -10.36 -20.31
C VAL A 333 5.87 -11.61 -19.71
N LYS A 334 6.18 -12.77 -20.26
CA LYS A 334 5.63 -14.04 -19.78
C LYS A 334 6.42 -14.51 -18.56
N VAL A 335 5.76 -14.67 -17.41
CA VAL A 335 6.37 -15.25 -16.21
C VAL A 335 6.00 -16.72 -16.11
N VAL A 336 7.00 -17.60 -15.95
CA VAL A 336 6.82 -19.05 -15.75
C VAL A 336 7.42 -19.42 -14.40
N TYR A 337 6.61 -19.91 -13.48
CA TYR A 337 7.03 -20.32 -12.14
C TYR A 337 7.05 -21.85 -12.02
N PHE A 338 8.20 -22.39 -11.63
CA PHE A 338 8.38 -23.80 -11.30
C PHE A 338 8.52 -23.94 -9.79
N ASP A 339 7.51 -24.55 -9.18
CA ASP A 339 7.46 -24.74 -7.73
C ASP A 339 8.21 -26.01 -7.31
N ASP A 340 8.91 -25.91 -6.17
CA ASP A 340 9.64 -27.00 -5.53
C ASP A 340 10.45 -27.88 -6.51
N LEU A 341 11.52 -27.30 -7.07
CA LEU A 341 12.42 -28.02 -7.97
C LEU A 341 12.93 -29.34 -7.37
N ASP A 342 13.10 -29.37 -6.05
CA ASP A 342 13.53 -30.53 -5.28
C ASP A 342 12.58 -31.76 -5.45
N LYS A 343 11.31 -31.54 -5.81
CA LYS A 343 10.30 -32.59 -6.06
C LYS A 343 10.25 -33.06 -7.52
N THR A 344 10.73 -32.24 -8.44
CA THR A 344 10.72 -32.51 -9.89
C THR A 344 12.13 -32.89 -10.32
N GLY A 345 12.46 -34.18 -10.22
CA GLY A 345 13.83 -34.68 -10.45
C GLY A 345 14.55 -34.04 -11.66
N GLY A 346 15.82 -33.66 -11.47
CA GLY A 346 16.56 -32.74 -12.35
C GLY A 346 16.62 -33.12 -13.84
N SER A 347 16.48 -34.41 -14.19
CA SER A 347 16.44 -34.89 -15.57
C SER A 347 15.24 -34.39 -16.38
N ASN A 348 14.10 -34.18 -15.71
CA ASN A 348 12.88 -33.66 -16.35
C ASN A 348 12.98 -32.16 -16.60
N LEU A 349 13.79 -31.45 -15.82
CA LEU A 349 13.96 -30.01 -15.97
C LEU A 349 14.91 -29.68 -17.12
N THR A 350 16.05 -30.36 -17.24
CA THR A 350 16.98 -30.14 -18.36
C THR A 350 16.30 -30.43 -19.69
N THR A 351 15.46 -31.47 -19.77
CA THR A 351 14.67 -31.78 -20.98
C THR A 351 13.57 -30.75 -21.27
N LEU A 352 12.93 -30.20 -20.23
CA LEU A 352 11.92 -29.14 -20.35
C LEU A 352 12.53 -27.78 -20.70
N LEU A 353 13.75 -27.51 -20.24
CA LEU A 353 14.52 -26.30 -20.52
C LEU A 353 15.20 -26.35 -21.90
N ASP A 354 15.78 -27.49 -22.29
CA ASP A 354 16.45 -27.68 -23.58
C ASP A 354 15.48 -27.92 -24.75
N GLY A 355 14.20 -28.21 -24.47
CA GLY A 355 13.19 -28.51 -25.49
C GLY A 355 13.51 -29.74 -26.35
N ARG A 356 14.49 -30.56 -25.95
CA ARG A 356 14.95 -31.71 -26.73
C ARG A 356 14.28 -32.97 -26.22
N ALA A 357 13.08 -33.25 -26.72
CA ALA A 357 12.53 -34.60 -26.66
C ALA A 357 13.48 -35.53 -27.45
N GLN A 358 14.32 -36.30 -26.75
CA GLN A 358 14.90 -37.51 -27.33
C GLN A 358 13.77 -38.53 -27.47
N GLY A 359 13.21 -38.62 -28.68
CA GLY A 359 12.15 -39.59 -28.98
C GLY A 359 11.47 -39.24 -30.29
N THR A 360 12.09 -39.67 -31.39
CA THR A 360 11.49 -39.92 -32.71
C THR A 360 10.00 -39.62 -32.86
N LYS A 361 9.68 -38.39 -33.28
CA LYS A 361 8.76 -38.02 -34.38
C LYS A 361 8.64 -36.51 -34.42
N GLN A 362 8.68 -35.97 -35.63
CA GLN A 362 8.44 -34.56 -35.92
C GLN A 362 7.06 -34.17 -35.38
N ASP A 363 7.01 -33.44 -34.27
CA ASP A 363 5.86 -32.61 -33.94
C ASP A 363 6.31 -31.15 -33.96
N THR A 364 5.86 -30.47 -35.01
CA THR A 364 5.89 -29.03 -35.21
C THR A 364 5.06 -28.34 -34.14
N GLY A 365 5.62 -27.34 -33.44
CA GLY A 365 4.82 -26.17 -33.07
C GLY A 365 4.90 -25.56 -31.67
N ASN A 366 5.79 -25.97 -30.75
CA ASN A 366 6.00 -25.20 -29.51
C ASN A 366 7.44 -24.64 -29.44
N PRO A 367 7.65 -23.32 -29.55
CA PRO A 367 8.96 -22.74 -29.32
C PRO A 367 9.39 -23.04 -27.88
N SER A 368 10.62 -23.51 -27.69
CA SER A 368 11.15 -23.80 -26.35
C SER A 368 11.06 -22.55 -25.47
N VAL A 369 10.61 -22.72 -24.22
CA VAL A 369 10.38 -21.62 -23.26
C VAL A 369 11.61 -20.72 -23.10
N LEU A 370 12.83 -21.27 -23.28
CA LEU A 370 14.09 -20.56 -23.16
C LEU A 370 14.47 -19.67 -24.35
N THR A 371 13.84 -19.81 -25.52
CA THR A 371 14.24 -19.02 -26.72
C THR A 371 13.58 -17.64 -26.78
N ASN A 372 12.64 -17.36 -25.89
CA ASN A 372 11.92 -16.09 -25.88
C ASN A 372 12.56 -15.09 -24.89
N ALA A 373 13.20 -14.05 -25.44
CA ALA A 373 13.78 -12.96 -24.67
C ALA A 373 12.77 -12.18 -23.81
N LYS A 374 11.46 -12.31 -24.05
CA LYS A 374 10.39 -11.72 -23.22
C LYS A 374 9.83 -12.68 -22.17
N THR A 375 10.52 -13.78 -21.88
CA THR A 375 10.11 -14.74 -20.84
C THR A 375 11.01 -14.62 -19.61
N ILE A 376 10.40 -14.58 -18.43
CA ILE A 376 11.06 -14.70 -17.13
C ILE A 376 10.69 -16.08 -16.56
N CYS A 377 11.69 -16.89 -16.27
CA CYS A 377 11.53 -18.18 -15.64
C CYS A 377 11.99 -18.09 -14.18
N ILE A 378 11.15 -18.56 -13.27
CA ILE A 378 11.42 -18.55 -11.83
C ILE A 378 11.44 -19.99 -11.35
N LEU A 379 12.56 -20.41 -10.76
CA LEU A 379 12.77 -21.73 -10.17
C LEU A 379 12.76 -21.61 -8.65
N SER A 380 11.78 -22.20 -7.97
CA SER A 380 11.78 -22.29 -6.51
C SER A 380 12.67 -23.43 -6.04
N VAL A 381 13.63 -23.14 -5.16
CA VAL A 381 14.60 -24.11 -4.63
C VAL A 381 14.63 -24.03 -3.10
N THR A 382 14.40 -25.16 -2.43
CA THR A 382 14.39 -25.23 -0.96
C THR A 382 15.60 -25.93 -0.36
N ASP A 383 16.31 -26.76 -1.14
CA ASP A 383 17.53 -27.50 -0.72
C ASP A 383 18.70 -26.64 -0.18
N CYS A 384 18.66 -25.32 -0.38
CA CYS A 384 19.69 -24.39 0.12
C CYS A 384 19.29 -23.68 1.44
N GLU A 385 18.20 -24.11 2.08
CA GLU A 385 17.66 -23.47 3.29
C GLU A 385 18.70 -23.31 4.41
N LYS A 386 19.51 -24.35 4.65
CA LYS A 386 20.49 -24.37 5.74
C LYS A 386 21.53 -23.27 5.59
N THR A 387 22.02 -23.07 4.37
CA THR A 387 23.03 -22.05 4.04
C THR A 387 22.48 -20.64 4.29
N ILE A 388 21.21 -20.40 3.92
CA ILE A 388 20.52 -19.12 4.18
C ILE A 388 20.33 -18.90 5.68
N LEU A 389 19.86 -19.91 6.40
CA LEU A 389 19.61 -19.82 7.84
C LEU A 389 20.89 -19.58 8.63
N ASP A 390 21.98 -20.27 8.29
CA ASP A 390 23.29 -20.11 8.92
C ASP A 390 23.86 -18.71 8.62
N PHE A 391 23.75 -18.23 7.38
CA PHE A 391 24.14 -16.86 7.03
C PHE A 391 23.33 -15.82 7.83
N TYR A 392 22.01 -15.99 7.89
CA TYR A 392 21.14 -15.08 8.63
C TYR A 392 21.51 -15.02 10.12
N LYS A 393 21.70 -16.19 10.76
CA LYS A 393 22.07 -16.28 12.19
C LYS A 393 23.43 -15.63 12.47
N ASN A 394 24.41 -15.83 11.59
CA ASN A 394 25.77 -15.38 11.81
C ASN A 394 26.01 -13.90 11.46
N TYR A 395 25.26 -13.35 10.50
CA TYR A 395 25.55 -12.02 9.95
C TYR A 395 24.41 -11.01 10.08
N LEU A 396 23.14 -11.45 10.09
CA LEU A 396 21.99 -10.56 9.97
C LEU A 396 21.18 -10.42 11.27
N ARG A 397 21.06 -11.49 12.07
CA ARG A 397 20.20 -11.54 13.27
C ARG A 397 20.47 -10.41 14.28
N SER A 398 21.72 -9.98 14.41
CA SER A 398 22.14 -8.95 15.38
C SER A 398 22.18 -7.53 14.82
N ASN A 399 22.24 -7.36 13.49
CA ASN A 399 22.53 -6.07 12.81
C ASN A 399 21.44 -5.62 11.81
N PHE A 400 20.25 -6.24 11.83
CA PHE A 400 19.24 -6.07 10.79
C PHE A 400 18.75 -4.63 10.56
N LYS A 401 18.71 -3.79 11.61
CA LYS A 401 18.09 -2.46 11.52
C LYS A 401 18.81 -1.48 10.58
N ASN A 402 20.13 -1.59 10.38
CA ASN A 402 20.89 -0.53 9.70
C ASN A 402 21.84 -1.00 8.59
N ASN A 403 21.96 -2.30 8.28
CA ASN A 403 23.13 -2.77 7.53
C ASN A 403 22.93 -3.96 6.57
N TRP A 404 21.71 -4.28 6.11
CA TRP A 404 21.60 -5.29 5.05
C TRP A 404 22.36 -4.87 3.77
N ARG A 405 22.45 -3.56 3.49
CA ARG A 405 23.24 -3.01 2.38
C ARG A 405 24.75 -3.25 2.52
N SER A 406 25.27 -3.46 3.73
CA SER A 406 26.70 -3.75 3.99
C SER A 406 26.98 -5.22 4.27
N ALA A 407 25.96 -6.09 4.17
CA ALA A 407 26.15 -7.53 4.31
C ALA A 407 26.98 -8.11 3.16
N ARG A 408 27.69 -9.21 3.45
CA ARG A 408 28.60 -9.87 2.50
C ARG A 408 27.83 -10.78 1.53
N TRP A 409 26.95 -10.22 0.71
CA TRP A 409 26.09 -10.95 -0.24
C TRP A 409 26.88 -11.85 -1.19
N GLY A 410 28.05 -11.40 -1.66
CA GLY A 410 28.88 -12.21 -2.55
C GLY A 410 29.38 -13.53 -1.93
N LEU A 411 29.52 -13.61 -0.59
CA LEU A 411 29.83 -14.86 0.09
C LEU A 411 28.64 -15.81 0.09
N LEU A 412 27.44 -15.28 0.35
CA LEU A 412 26.21 -16.05 0.32
C LEU A 412 25.93 -16.57 -1.10
N ASP A 413 26.02 -15.71 -2.13
CA ASP A 413 25.79 -16.09 -3.53
C ASP A 413 26.76 -17.19 -3.97
N LYS A 414 28.03 -17.10 -3.56
CA LYS A 414 29.03 -18.15 -3.85
C LYS A 414 28.70 -19.46 -3.15
N ALA A 415 28.24 -19.41 -1.90
CA ALA A 415 27.85 -20.61 -1.15
C ALA A 415 26.60 -21.26 -1.77
N LEU A 416 25.55 -20.47 -2.06
CA LEU A 416 24.33 -20.95 -2.70
C LEU A 416 24.60 -21.52 -4.10
N ARG A 417 25.44 -20.86 -4.91
CA ARG A 417 25.83 -21.40 -6.22
C ARG A 417 26.57 -22.73 -6.08
N LYS A 418 27.39 -22.92 -5.05
CA LYS A 418 28.06 -24.20 -4.78
C LYS A 418 27.05 -25.28 -4.36
N ASP A 419 26.06 -24.94 -3.55
CA ASP A 419 24.99 -25.85 -3.15
C ASP A 419 24.14 -26.28 -4.37
N LEU A 420 23.76 -25.33 -5.23
CA LEU A 420 23.04 -25.62 -6.47
C LEU A 420 23.84 -26.55 -7.41
N ILE A 421 25.15 -26.30 -7.61
CA ILE A 421 26.01 -27.18 -8.42
C ILE A 421 26.06 -28.59 -7.83
N ARG A 422 26.13 -28.72 -6.50
CA ARG A 422 26.17 -30.01 -5.82
C ARG A 422 24.88 -30.80 -6.01
N THR A 423 23.72 -30.14 -5.94
CA THR A 423 22.40 -30.79 -6.01
C THR A 423 21.94 -31.02 -7.45
N TYR A 424 22.11 -30.02 -8.32
CA TYR A 424 21.52 -29.99 -9.66
C TYR A 424 22.53 -30.09 -10.81
N GLY A 425 23.83 -30.07 -10.49
CA GLY A 425 24.89 -30.11 -11.48
C GLY A 425 25.25 -28.75 -12.07
N ALA A 426 26.42 -28.69 -12.70
CA ALA A 426 26.98 -27.46 -13.27
C ALA A 426 26.19 -26.95 -14.49
N SER A 427 25.58 -27.86 -15.27
CA SER A 427 24.83 -27.52 -16.49
C SER A 427 23.64 -26.62 -16.16
N LEU A 428 22.70 -27.10 -15.34
CA LEU A 428 21.52 -26.32 -14.94
C LEU A 428 21.92 -25.03 -14.21
N THR A 429 22.93 -25.11 -13.34
CA THR A 429 23.36 -23.94 -12.55
C THR A 429 24.03 -22.87 -13.42
N SER A 430 24.57 -23.25 -14.60
CA SER A 430 25.13 -22.29 -15.54
C SER A 430 24.07 -21.50 -16.30
N ASP A 431 22.87 -22.06 -16.46
CA ASP A 431 21.73 -21.40 -17.10
C ASP A 431 20.99 -20.43 -16.17
N ILE A 432 21.26 -20.47 -14.85
CA ILE A 432 20.68 -19.54 -13.87
C ILE A 432 21.43 -18.21 -13.93
N ASP A 433 20.75 -17.16 -14.43
CA ASP A 433 21.26 -15.80 -14.49
C ASP A 433 21.45 -15.19 -13.11
N ALA A 434 20.48 -15.41 -12.21
CA ALA A 434 20.51 -14.83 -10.88
C ALA A 434 19.93 -15.73 -9.79
N ILE A 435 20.58 -15.70 -8.63
CA ILE A 435 20.06 -16.30 -7.40
C ILE A 435 19.41 -15.19 -6.58
N ILE A 436 18.15 -15.37 -6.22
CA ILE A 436 17.32 -14.45 -5.45
C ILE A 436 17.09 -15.05 -4.07
N GLN A 437 17.65 -14.44 -3.04
CA GLN A 437 17.61 -14.96 -1.68
C GLN A 437 16.37 -14.46 -0.94
N PHE A 438 15.57 -15.39 -0.42
CA PHE A 438 14.48 -15.11 0.51
C PHE A 438 14.97 -15.35 1.93
N LEU A 439 14.83 -14.32 2.77
CA LEU A 439 15.41 -14.31 4.11
C LEU A 439 14.35 -14.58 5.16
N PRO A 440 14.75 -15.12 6.33
CA PRO A 440 13.84 -15.19 7.47
C PRO A 440 13.26 -13.82 7.81
N TYR A 441 11.94 -13.79 8.04
CA TYR A 441 11.24 -12.59 8.49
C TYR A 441 11.83 -12.03 9.79
N SER A 442 11.99 -10.71 9.81
CA SER A 442 12.35 -9.91 10.97
C SER A 442 11.24 -9.85 12.01
N LYS A 443 11.53 -9.38 13.23
CA LYS A 443 10.53 -9.26 14.31
C LYS A 443 9.31 -8.42 13.92
N LEU A 444 9.52 -7.36 13.14
CA LEU A 444 8.43 -6.49 12.69
C LEU A 444 7.58 -7.20 11.64
N GLU A 445 8.22 -7.87 10.67
CA GLU A 445 7.53 -8.63 9.62
C GLU A 445 6.76 -9.82 10.20
N THR A 446 7.29 -10.52 11.21
CA THR A 446 6.57 -11.62 11.85
C THR A 446 5.35 -11.16 12.64
N ALA A 447 5.42 -9.97 13.27
CA ALA A 447 4.25 -9.32 13.87
C ALA A 447 3.22 -8.92 12.81
N ALA A 448 3.65 -8.41 11.65
CA ALA A 448 2.76 -8.08 10.52
C ALA A 448 2.09 -9.33 9.94
N LEU A 449 2.83 -10.44 9.81
CA LEU A 449 2.26 -11.74 9.45
C LEU A 449 1.21 -12.18 10.48
N ALA A 450 1.48 -12.01 11.77
CA ALA A 450 0.54 -12.36 12.82
C ALA A 450 -0.75 -11.54 12.72
N HIS A 451 -0.64 -10.22 12.52
CA HIS A 451 -1.78 -9.34 12.27
C HIS A 451 -2.59 -9.78 11.04
N ARG A 452 -1.92 -10.04 9.90
CA ARG A 452 -2.57 -10.53 8.67
C ARG A 452 -3.40 -11.80 8.92
N HIS A 453 -2.83 -12.79 9.60
CA HIS A 453 -3.51 -14.04 9.91
C HIS A 453 -4.65 -13.88 10.92
N VAL A 454 -4.54 -12.96 11.89
CA VAL A 454 -5.65 -12.63 12.79
C VAL A 454 -6.78 -11.91 12.04
N ASN A 455 -6.47 -11.02 11.09
CA ASN A 455 -7.47 -10.37 10.24
C ASN A 455 -8.19 -11.34 9.30
N ASP A 456 -7.47 -12.32 8.73
CA ASP A 456 -8.09 -13.43 7.99
C ASP A 456 -9.06 -14.21 8.91
N LEU A 457 -8.62 -14.56 10.12
CA LEU A 457 -9.47 -15.24 11.09
C LEU A 457 -10.70 -14.40 11.48
N ARG A 458 -10.56 -13.09 11.71
CA ARG A 458 -11.69 -12.17 11.98
C ARG A 458 -12.72 -12.23 10.85
N SER A 459 -12.26 -12.17 9.60
CA SER A 459 -13.12 -12.20 8.42
C SER A 459 -13.87 -13.53 8.31
N ARG A 460 -13.15 -14.64 8.50
CA ARG A 460 -13.74 -15.99 8.48
C ARG A 460 -14.74 -16.23 9.62
N LEU A 461 -14.46 -15.71 10.82
CA LEU A 461 -15.37 -15.77 11.96
C LEU A 461 -16.63 -14.92 11.75
N ALA A 462 -16.50 -13.76 11.10
CA ALA A 462 -17.65 -12.94 10.73
C ALA A 462 -18.54 -13.64 9.69
N SER A 463 -17.96 -14.38 8.75
CA SER A 463 -18.69 -15.12 7.70
C SER A 463 -19.11 -16.54 8.08
N ILE A 464 -18.80 -17.02 9.29
CA ILE A 464 -18.98 -18.42 9.69
C ILE A 464 -20.42 -18.94 9.51
N HIS A 465 -21.40 -18.06 9.72
CA HIS A 465 -22.83 -18.35 9.55
C HIS A 465 -23.20 -18.70 8.11
N LYS A 466 -22.51 -18.12 7.10
CA LYS A 466 -22.72 -18.43 5.68
C LYS A 466 -22.23 -19.84 5.36
N THR A 467 -21.06 -20.21 5.88
CA THR A 467 -20.44 -21.52 5.65
C THR A 467 -21.24 -22.65 6.29
N LEU A 468 -21.75 -22.44 7.50
CA LEU A 468 -22.51 -23.46 8.24
C LEU A 468 -24.00 -23.50 7.88
N GLY A 469 -24.56 -22.38 7.40
CA GLY A 469 -25.96 -22.29 7.00
C GLY A 469 -26.35 -23.23 5.86
N GLY A 470 -25.40 -23.60 4.99
CA GLY A 470 -25.62 -24.59 3.93
C GLY A 470 -25.56 -26.06 4.37
N ALA A 471 -25.00 -26.35 5.55
CA ALA A 471 -24.74 -27.71 6.02
C ALA A 471 -25.70 -28.21 7.11
N LEU A 472 -26.53 -27.34 7.70
CA LEU A 472 -27.39 -27.66 8.84
C LEU A 472 -28.88 -27.72 8.45
N THR A 473 -29.56 -28.80 8.83
CA THR A 473 -31.01 -28.98 8.62
C THR A 473 -31.84 -28.07 9.55
N SER A 474 -33.09 -27.78 9.17
CA SER A 474 -33.90 -26.66 9.71
C SER A 474 -34.17 -26.64 11.22
N LYS A 475 -33.87 -27.71 11.97
CA LYS A 475 -34.03 -27.75 13.44
C LYS A 475 -32.80 -27.30 14.23
N THR A 476 -31.60 -27.31 13.64
CA THR A 476 -30.34 -26.88 14.28
C THR A 476 -29.83 -25.52 13.79
N SER A 477 -30.52 -24.89 12.84
CA SER A 477 -30.04 -23.68 12.16
C SER A 477 -30.12 -22.40 13.00
N SER A 478 -30.98 -22.31 14.02
CA SER A 478 -31.21 -21.04 14.74
C SER A 478 -30.05 -20.59 15.65
N ILE A 479 -29.09 -21.47 15.95
CA ILE A 479 -28.01 -21.20 16.92
C ILE A 479 -26.69 -20.88 16.21
N PHE A 480 -26.48 -21.45 15.02
CA PHE A 480 -25.26 -21.27 14.22
C PHE A 480 -25.32 -20.09 13.25
N THR A 481 -26.36 -19.25 13.32
CA THR A 481 -26.60 -18.10 12.44
C THR A 481 -25.91 -16.82 12.87
N ARG A 482 -25.24 -16.78 14.02
CA ARG A 482 -24.61 -15.56 14.54
C ARG A 482 -23.17 -15.40 14.08
N ALA A 483 -22.87 -14.25 13.49
CA ALA A 483 -21.50 -13.83 13.17
C ALA A 483 -20.69 -13.67 14.45
N VAL A 484 -19.46 -14.20 14.47
CA VAL A 484 -18.54 -14.07 15.61
C VAL A 484 -17.62 -12.89 15.35
N ARG A 485 -17.59 -11.90 16.26
CA ARG A 485 -16.69 -10.75 16.16
C ARG A 485 -15.53 -10.91 17.14
N LEU A 486 -14.33 -11.05 16.60
CA LEU A 486 -13.09 -11.11 17.39
C LEU A 486 -12.51 -9.71 17.56
N LYS A 487 -12.50 -9.22 18.81
CA LYS A 487 -11.80 -7.99 19.21
C LYS A 487 -10.68 -8.36 20.19
N LEU A 488 -9.49 -7.83 19.94
CA LEU A 488 -8.36 -7.93 20.87
C LEU A 488 -8.36 -6.65 21.72
N GLU A 489 -8.13 -6.78 23.03
CA GLU A 489 -8.04 -5.63 23.94
C GLU A 489 -6.59 -5.43 24.38
N GLY A 490 -6.14 -4.18 24.40
CA GLY A 490 -4.78 -3.79 24.76
C GLY A 490 -3.99 -3.17 23.60
N ASP A 491 -2.67 -3.07 23.80
CA ASP A 491 -1.73 -2.57 22.80
C ASP A 491 -1.54 -3.60 21.68
N GLU A 492 -2.07 -3.30 20.49
CA GLU A 492 -2.02 -4.19 19.34
C GLU A 492 -0.60 -4.60 18.95
N GLU A 493 0.37 -3.67 18.95
CA GLU A 493 1.76 -3.96 18.58
C GLU A 493 2.36 -4.99 19.55
N ALA A 494 2.14 -4.79 20.86
CA ALA A 494 2.63 -5.72 21.88
C ALA A 494 1.99 -7.11 21.72
N ILE A 495 0.71 -7.17 21.38
CA ILE A 495 -0.02 -8.44 21.19
C ILE A 495 0.54 -9.21 19.99
N TYR A 496 0.65 -8.58 18.82
CA TYR A 496 1.14 -9.25 17.63
C TYR A 496 2.62 -9.62 17.75
N THR A 497 3.42 -8.76 18.40
CA THR A 497 4.82 -9.08 18.73
C THR A 497 4.91 -10.31 19.63
N HIS A 498 4.08 -10.39 20.68
CA HIS A 498 4.07 -11.54 21.58
C HIS A 498 3.63 -12.83 20.87
N LEU A 499 2.58 -12.76 20.05
CA LEU A 499 2.11 -13.89 19.26
C LEU A 499 3.21 -14.38 18.32
N ALA A 500 3.86 -13.46 17.60
CA ALA A 500 4.96 -13.76 16.70
C ALA A 500 6.15 -14.40 17.43
N GLU A 501 6.61 -13.83 18.55
CA GLU A 501 7.74 -14.38 19.32
C GLU A 501 7.50 -15.79 19.86
N LYS A 502 6.23 -16.13 20.13
CA LYS A 502 5.85 -17.44 20.67
C LYS A 502 5.45 -18.46 19.61
N SER A 503 5.33 -18.07 18.34
CA SER A 503 4.79 -18.94 17.28
C SER A 503 5.68 -19.04 16.06
N TYR A 504 6.51 -18.03 15.79
CA TYR A 504 7.34 -18.00 14.60
C TYR A 504 8.54 -18.93 14.72
N ASP A 505 8.67 -19.82 13.75
CA ASP A 505 9.82 -20.67 13.51
C ASP A 505 10.43 -20.32 12.15
N MET A 506 11.75 -20.03 12.15
CA MET A 506 12.45 -19.59 10.94
C MET A 506 12.49 -20.67 9.85
N ASN A 507 12.48 -21.95 10.21
CA ASN A 507 12.52 -23.06 9.24
C ASN A 507 11.16 -23.24 8.56
N LEU A 508 10.06 -22.90 9.24
CA LEU A 508 8.69 -23.05 8.74
C LEU A 508 8.09 -21.76 8.18
N GLY A 509 8.76 -20.61 8.37
CA GLY A 509 8.34 -19.32 7.82
C GLY A 509 6.96 -18.88 8.30
N ALA A 510 6.21 -18.20 7.44
CA ALA A 510 4.90 -17.63 7.77
C ALA A 510 3.88 -18.69 8.24
N ARG A 511 4.04 -19.95 7.81
CA ARG A 511 3.17 -21.07 8.18
C ARG A 511 3.17 -21.35 9.68
N SER A 512 4.31 -21.17 10.35
CA SER A 512 4.42 -21.34 11.82
C SER A 512 3.59 -20.32 12.58
N THR A 513 3.59 -19.05 12.13
CA THR A 513 2.76 -17.99 12.70
C THR A 513 1.28 -18.30 12.51
N GLN A 514 0.88 -18.75 11.31
CA GLN A 514 -0.49 -19.18 11.04
C GLN A 514 -0.94 -20.32 11.96
N GLN A 515 -0.15 -21.39 12.06
CA GLN A 515 -0.41 -22.52 12.97
C GLN A 515 -0.50 -22.08 14.43
N GLY A 516 0.38 -21.17 14.83
CA GLY A 516 0.39 -20.56 16.15
C GLY A 516 -0.91 -19.83 16.48
N ILE A 517 -1.45 -19.06 15.53
CA ILE A 517 -2.72 -18.34 15.68
C ILE A 517 -3.90 -19.32 15.73
N VAL A 518 -3.87 -20.36 14.89
CA VAL A 518 -4.88 -21.42 14.95
C VAL A 518 -4.92 -22.03 16.36
N ASN A 519 -3.76 -22.42 16.89
CA ASN A 519 -3.65 -23.11 18.17
C ASN A 519 -3.99 -22.21 19.36
N LYS A 520 -3.56 -20.94 19.34
CA LYS A 520 -3.70 -20.03 20.49
C LYS A 520 -4.98 -19.21 20.50
N ILE A 521 -5.58 -18.97 19.33
CA ILE A 521 -6.73 -18.07 19.18
C ILE A 521 -7.92 -18.84 18.61
N GLN A 522 -7.78 -19.44 17.43
CA GLN A 522 -8.92 -20.06 16.75
C GLN A 522 -9.51 -21.24 17.54
N LEU A 523 -8.68 -22.20 17.97
CA LEU A 523 -9.17 -23.39 18.69
C LEU A 523 -9.90 -23.01 19.99
N PRO A 524 -9.34 -22.17 20.89
CA PRO A 524 -10.06 -21.73 22.08
C PRO A 524 -11.38 -21.00 21.78
N ILE A 525 -11.42 -20.15 20.75
CA ILE A 525 -12.64 -19.44 20.37
C ILE A 525 -13.73 -20.42 19.90
N ILE A 526 -13.38 -21.38 19.04
CA ILE A 526 -14.32 -22.38 18.54
C ILE A 526 -14.83 -23.26 19.68
N GLU A 527 -13.97 -23.64 20.61
CA GLU A 527 -14.36 -24.43 21.78
C GLU A 527 -15.36 -23.66 22.66
N LEU A 528 -15.06 -22.41 23.00
CA LEU A 528 -15.96 -21.54 23.77
C LEU A 528 -17.30 -21.31 23.07
N TRP A 529 -17.25 -21.08 21.76
CA TRP A 529 -18.43 -20.87 20.95
C TRP A 529 -19.31 -22.12 20.88
N THR A 530 -18.70 -23.29 20.71
CA THR A 530 -19.43 -24.58 20.69
C THR A 530 -20.09 -24.86 22.04
N LYS A 531 -19.39 -24.60 23.16
CA LYS A 531 -19.94 -24.71 24.52
C LYS A 531 -21.13 -23.77 24.75
N LYS A 532 -21.02 -22.50 24.31
CA LYS A 532 -22.13 -21.53 24.39
C LYS A 532 -23.34 -22.00 23.58
N CYS A 533 -23.12 -22.49 22.37
CA CYS A 533 -24.18 -23.01 21.52
C CYS A 533 -24.90 -24.24 22.12
N ALA A 534 -24.19 -25.10 22.86
CA ALA A 534 -24.78 -26.23 23.55
C ALA A 534 -25.67 -25.78 24.74
N HIS A 535 -25.20 -24.82 25.54
CA HIS A 535 -25.97 -24.30 26.66
C HIS A 535 -27.23 -23.54 26.21
N ASP A 536 -27.15 -22.79 25.12
CA ASP A 536 -28.30 -22.09 24.53
C ASP A 536 -29.38 -23.08 24.03
N ARG A 537 -29.02 -24.33 23.68
CA ARG A 537 -30.00 -25.39 23.36
C ARG A 537 -30.76 -25.86 24.60
N GLU A 538 -30.03 -26.15 25.67
CA GLU A 538 -30.61 -26.66 26.92
C GLU A 538 -31.58 -25.63 27.53
N GLY A 539 -31.18 -24.35 27.56
CA GLY A 539 -32.04 -23.26 28.04
C GLY A 539 -33.28 -23.00 27.16
N ALA A 540 -33.20 -23.22 25.85
CA ALA A 540 -34.35 -23.10 24.94
C ALA A 540 -35.35 -24.27 25.07
N GLU A 541 -34.87 -25.47 25.40
CA GLU A 541 -35.71 -26.63 25.70
C GLU A 541 -36.38 -26.52 27.09
N GLU A 542 -35.69 -25.95 28.08
CA GLU A 542 -36.28 -25.66 29.40
C GLU A 542 -37.27 -24.47 29.37
N GLY A 543 -36.99 -23.42 28.59
CA GLY A 543 -37.87 -22.26 28.42
C GLY A 543 -39.20 -22.59 27.71
N LYS A 544 -39.27 -23.70 26.95
CA LYS A 544 -40.54 -24.24 26.42
C LYS A 544 -41.37 -24.97 27.48
N ARG A 545 -40.76 -25.41 28.58
CA ARG A 545 -41.45 -26.11 29.68
C ARG A 545 -41.94 -25.19 30.79
N LYS A 546 -41.39 -23.98 30.92
CA LYS A 546 -41.87 -22.99 31.90
C LYS A 546 -41.77 -21.61 31.29
N GLY A 547 -42.92 -20.98 31.03
CA GLY A 547 -42.97 -19.58 30.61
C GLY A 547 -42.43 -18.70 31.72
N CYS A 548 -41.22 -18.16 31.56
CA CYS A 548 -40.74 -17.06 32.37
C CYS A 548 -39.56 -16.31 31.72
N GLN A 549 -39.63 -14.98 31.79
CA GLN A 549 -38.53 -14.04 31.55
C GLN A 549 -37.30 -14.41 32.39
N MET A 550 -36.14 -14.61 31.77
CA MET A 550 -34.87 -14.60 32.49
C MET A 550 -33.87 -13.65 31.83
N ARG A 551 -33.47 -12.67 32.64
CA ARG A 551 -32.46 -11.64 32.41
C ARG A 551 -31.12 -12.21 32.89
N TRP A 552 -30.22 -12.57 31.99
CA TRP A 552 -28.98 -13.27 32.36
C TRP A 552 -27.78 -12.31 32.48
N VAL A 553 -27.26 -12.23 33.70
CA VAL A 553 -25.98 -11.60 34.08
C VAL A 553 -24.97 -12.74 34.25
N TRP A 554 -24.00 -12.87 33.35
CA TRP A 554 -22.79 -13.70 33.56
C TRP A 554 -21.58 -12.92 33.04
N TRP A 555 -20.90 -12.22 33.96
CA TRP A 555 -19.67 -11.47 33.67
C TRP A 555 -18.47 -11.89 34.55
N MET A 556 -18.60 -12.89 35.44
CA MET A 556 -17.52 -13.24 36.38
C MET A 556 -17.05 -14.70 36.38
N GLY A 557 -17.77 -15.64 35.75
CA GLY A 557 -17.46 -17.07 35.89
C GLY A 557 -16.40 -17.67 34.95
N LEU A 558 -16.08 -17.03 33.82
CA LEU A 558 -15.26 -17.64 32.76
C LEU A 558 -13.78 -17.23 32.73
N VAL A 559 -13.38 -16.25 33.54
CA VAL A 559 -11.99 -15.76 33.62
C VAL A 559 -11.05 -16.77 34.29
N THR A 560 -11.60 -17.82 34.91
CA THR A 560 -10.86 -18.81 35.70
C THR A 560 -10.24 -19.94 34.88
N PHE A 561 -10.72 -20.23 33.67
CA PHE A 561 -10.23 -21.36 32.85
C PHE A 561 -9.22 -20.99 31.75
N LEU A 562 -8.97 -19.71 31.52
CA LEU A 562 -7.86 -19.25 30.68
C LEU A 562 -6.60 -19.15 31.54
N SER A 563 -5.48 -19.67 31.02
CA SER A 563 -4.17 -19.52 31.66
C SER A 563 -3.94 -18.04 32.06
N PRO A 564 -3.24 -17.75 33.17
CA PRO A 564 -3.02 -16.38 33.64
C PRO A 564 -2.44 -15.43 32.58
N LEU A 565 -1.78 -15.98 31.55
CA LEU A 565 -1.18 -15.28 30.42
C LEU A 565 -2.18 -14.83 29.32
N LEU A 566 -3.37 -15.43 29.25
CA LEU A 566 -4.40 -15.13 28.23
C LEU A 566 -5.52 -14.22 28.75
N ARG A 567 -5.54 -13.92 30.06
CA ARG A 567 -6.59 -13.14 30.73
C ARG A 567 -6.79 -11.71 30.19
N PRO A 568 -5.75 -10.96 29.77
CA PRO A 568 -5.97 -9.64 29.17
C PRO A 568 -6.16 -9.65 27.64
N LEU A 569 -6.02 -10.80 26.95
CA LEU A 569 -5.83 -10.83 25.49
C LEU A 569 -7.09 -11.12 24.66
N LEU A 570 -8.15 -11.68 25.25
CA LEU A 570 -9.29 -12.19 24.47
C LEU A 570 -10.62 -11.85 25.15
N LEU A 571 -11.24 -10.75 24.71
CA LEU A 571 -12.66 -10.50 24.90
C LEU A 571 -13.37 -10.67 23.55
N ALA A 572 -13.71 -11.92 23.23
CA ALA A 572 -14.65 -12.18 22.14
C ALA A 572 -16.07 -11.79 22.62
N ARG A 573 -16.62 -10.70 22.07
CA ARG A 573 -18.05 -10.39 22.23
C ARG A 573 -18.85 -11.25 21.26
N LEU A 574 -19.58 -12.23 21.80
CA LEU A 574 -20.50 -13.12 21.10
C LEU A 574 -21.95 -12.65 21.20
#